data_AF-A0A448X4P7-F1
#
_entry.id   AF-A0A448X4P7-F1
#
_cell.length_a   1.000
_cell.length_b   1.000
_cell.length_c   1.000
_cell.angle_alpha   90.00
_cell.angle_beta   90.00
_cell.angle_gamma   90.00
#
_symmetry.space_group_name_H-M   'P 1'
#
loop_
_entity.id
_entity.type
_entity.pdbx_description
1 polymer ?
#
loop_
_entity_poly.entity_id
_entity_poly.type
_entity_poly.pdbx_seq_one_letter_code
_entity_poly.pdbx_strand_id
1 'polypeptide(L)' 'MADFLDRCLTVEPDERASAEELLKHPFLNLTKPLRCLHALIEAARRNLGKPV' A
#
# COMPACT_ATOMS: atom_id res chain seq x y z
N MET A 1 -7.69 1.31 8.02
CA MET A 1 -6.66 2.06 7.26
C MET A 1 -5.97 3.08 8.16
N ALA A 2 -6.73 3.90 8.90
CA ALA A 2 -6.16 4.84 9.88
C ALA A 2 -5.12 4.19 10.82
N ASP A 3 -5.48 3.11 11.54
CA ASP A 3 -4.55 2.41 12.46
C ASP A 3 -3.25 1.92 11.79
N PHE A 4 -3.32 1.45 10.54
CA PHE A 4 -2.13 1.04 9.80
C PHE A 4 -1.22 2.23 9.51
N LEU A 5 -1.80 3.36 9.12
CA LEU A 5 -1.04 4.58 8.84
C LEU A 5 -0.46 5.19 10.13
N ASP A 6 -1.21 5.17 11.23
CA ASP A 6 -0.74 5.67 12.52
C ASP A 6 0.51 4.90 12.97
N ARG A 7 0.53 3.57 12.82
CA ARG A 7 1.69 2.72 13.10
C ARG A 7 2.88 2.96 12.16
N CYS A 8 2.62 3.26 10.89
CA CYS A 8 3.66 3.61 9.91
C CYS A 8 4.26 5.00 10.18
N LEU A 9 3.45 5.91 10.72
CA LEU A 9 3.77 7.33 10.87
C LEU A 9 4.01 7.72 12.33
N THR A 10 4.32 6.76 13.20
CA THR A 10 4.77 7.05 14.57
C THR A 10 5.96 7.99 14.52
N VAL A 11 5.85 9.10 15.25
CA VAL A 11 6.84 10.20 15.26
C VAL A 11 8.17 9.69 15.81
N GLU A 12 8.11 9.01 16.94
CA GLU A 12 9.27 8.37 17.57
C GLU A 12 9.72 7.14 16.76
N PRO A 13 10.94 7.13 16.18
CA PRO A 13 11.39 6.02 15.35
C PRO A 13 11.48 4.68 16.10
N ASP A 14 11.85 4.71 17.37
CA ASP A 14 12.00 3.50 18.19
C ASP A 14 10.63 2.87 18.54
N GLU A 15 9.55 3.65 18.50
CA GLU A 15 8.18 3.18 18.70
C GLU A 15 7.45 2.86 17.39
N ARG A 16 8.07 3.14 16.24
CA ARG A 16 7.47 2.89 14.93
C ARG A 16 7.47 1.40 14.62
N ALA A 17 6.34 0.91 14.12
CA ALA A 17 6.20 -0.49 13.78
C ALA A 17 7.20 -0.91 12.69
N SER A 18 7.87 -2.03 12.91
CA SER A 18 8.76 -2.65 11.94
C SER A 18 7.98 -3.25 10.76
N ALA A 19 8.69 -3.56 9.68
CA ALA A 19 8.10 -4.25 8.53
C ALA A 19 7.48 -5.60 8.91
N GLU A 20 8.12 -6.37 9.81
CA GLU A 20 7.60 -7.66 10.25
C GLU A 20 6.26 -7.52 11.00
N GLU A 21 6.13 -6.50 11.84
CA GLU A 21 4.90 -6.22 12.58
C GLU A 21 3.79 -5.72 11.65
N LEU A 22 4.12 -4.83 10.71
CA LEU A 22 3.17 -4.28 9.75
C LEU A 22 2.63 -5.35 8.79
N LEU A 23 3.45 -6.36 8.43
CA LEU A 23 3.01 -7.50 7.62
C LEU A 23 1.91 -8.33 8.29
N LYS A 24 1.85 -8.33 9.63
CA LYS A 24 0.84 -9.05 10.42
C LYS A 24 -0.43 -8.20 10.66
N HIS A 25 -0.44 -6.94 10.23
CA HIS A 25 -1.53 -6.01 10.50
C HIS A 25 -2.81 -6.35 9.69
N PRO A 26 -4.03 -6.29 10.29
CA PRO A 26 -5.27 -6.68 9.62
C PRO A 26 -5.60 -5.93 8.32
N PHE A 27 -5.07 -4.72 8.15
CA PHE A 27 -5.21 -3.94 6.91
C PHE A 27 -4.76 -4.72 5.67
N LEU A 28 -3.66 -5.48 5.76
CA LEU A 28 -3.14 -6.23 4.62
C LEU A 28 -4.01 -7.43 4.24
N ASN A 29 -4.87 -7.91 5.14
CA ASN A 29 -5.86 -8.94 4.84
C ASN A 29 -6.99 -8.44 3.92
N LEU A 30 -7.13 -7.11 3.77
CA LEU A 30 -8.12 -6.49 2.88
C LEU A 30 -7.59 -6.28 1.45
N THR A 31 -6.37 -6.73 1.17
CA THR A 31 -5.74 -6.53 -0.13
C THR A 31 -6.43 -7.33 -1.24
N LYS A 32 -6.39 -6.80 -2.46
CA LYS A 32 -6.90 -7.46 -3.66
C LYS A 32 -5.75 -8.14 -4.41
N PRO A 33 -6.01 -9.21 -5.17
CA PRO A 33 -5.00 -9.82 -6.03
C PRO A 33 -4.38 -8.81 -7.00
N LEU A 34 -3.09 -8.97 -7.29
CA LEU A 34 -2.31 -8.04 -8.12
C LEU A 34 -2.91 -7.80 -9.52
N ARG A 35 -3.60 -8.79 -10.09
CA ARG A 35 -4.32 -8.65 -11.38
C ARG A 35 -5.32 -7.48 -11.39
N CYS A 36 -5.86 -7.08 -10.24
CA CYS A 36 -6.77 -5.94 -10.13
C CYS A 36 -6.09 -4.60 -10.45
N LEU A 37 -4.75 -4.53 -10.41
CA LEU A 37 -4.00 -3.32 -10.77
C LEU A 37 -3.91 -3.09 -12.28
N HIS A 38 -4.14 -4.11 -13.11
CA HIS A 38 -3.99 -4.00 -14.57
C HIS A 38 -4.80 -2.83 -15.15
N ALA A 39 -6.07 -2.69 -14.79
CA ALA A 39 -6.92 -1.59 -15.25
C ALA A 39 -6.39 -0.21 -14.83
N LEU A 40 -5.84 -0.09 -13.62
CA LEU A 40 -5.26 1.15 -13.12
C LEU A 40 -3.95 1.51 -13.84
N ILE A 41 -3.12 0.51 -14.10
CA ILE A 41 -1.87 0.65 -14.86
C ILE A 41 -2.17 1.13 -16.28
N GLU A 42 -3.13 0.51 -16.95
CA GLU A 42 -3.55 0.89 -18.31
C GLU A 42 -4.10 2.32 -18.36
N ALA A 43 -4.93 2.71 -17.39
CA ALA A 43 -5.40 4.09 -17.27
C ALA A 43 -4.24 5.09 -17.08
N ALA A 44 -3.27 4.75 -16.22
CA ALA A 44 -2.10 5.60 -16.00
C ALA A 44 -1.21 5.73 -17.26
N ARG A 45 -0.99 4.63 -18.00
CA ARG A 45 -0.19 4.64 -19.24
C ARG A 45 -0.81 5.55 -20.30
N ARG A 46 -2.13 5.47 -20.49
CA ARG A 46 -2.88 6.35 -21.41
C ARG A 46 -2.75 7.82 -21.01
N ASN A 47 -2.92 8.13 -19.73
CA ASN A 47 -2.80 9.51 -19.23
C ASN A 47 -1.39 10.09 -19.37
N LEU A 48 -0.36 9.24 -19.28
CA LEU A 48 1.05 9.63 -19.39
C LEU A 48 1.59 9.57 -20.82
N GLY A 49 0.78 9.19 -21.81
CA GLY A 49 1.22 9.00 -23.20
C GLY A 49 2.26 7.89 -23.38
N LYS A 50 2.37 6.97 -22.41
CA LYS A 50 3.28 5.81 -22.51
C LYS A 50 2.61 4.73 -23.36
N PRO A 51 3.34 4.03 -24.24
CA PRO A 51 2.78 2.93 -25.02
C PRO A 51 2.24 1.84 -24.09
N VAL A 52 1.11 1.25 -24.47
CA VAL A 52 0.46 0.06 -23.86
C VAL A 52 1.21 -1.21 -24.23
#